data_AF-A0A3D4M5Y5-F1
#
_entry.id   AF-A0A3D4M5Y5-F1
#
_cell.length_a   1.000
_cell.length_b   1.000
_cell.length_c   1.000
_cell.angle_alpha   90.00
_cell.angle_beta   90.00
_cell.angle_gamma   90.00
#
_symmetry.space_group_name_H-M   'P 1'
#
loop_
_entity.id
_entity.type
_entity.pdbx_description
1 polymer ?
#
loop_
_entity_poly.entity_id
_entity_poly.type
_entity_poly.pdbx_seq_one_letter_code
_entity_poly.pdbx_strand_id
1 'polypeptide(L)'
;MEKIIAMKKTFFYGLMAIVLFSCSEDFQSADTMSSGSNETGSSGKGGSMARFAISGTTLYTVSHQTLNAFDISVPSKPVFMSQSYVGTDIETIFPKGNYLFIGAESGMYIFDVTDRNKPVQMSKYLHVVSCDPVVADGNYAYVTLRSAVSGRCWRGANELQILDISNPANPQKIRSYPMSSPAGLGIDANLNLFVCDQGLKHYDATDVMSLQIINHFKGINPFDVIPIGNRLLLIGSDGFYQYLLDNGTLTLLSKIPIG
;
A
#
# COMPACT_ATOMS: atom_id res chain seq x y z
N MET A 1 18.84 84.24 -19.20
CA MET A 1 17.68 84.13 -20.11
C MET A 1 16.82 82.99 -19.57
N GLU A 2 16.01 83.30 -18.55
CA GLU A 2 14.59 83.65 -18.68
C GLU A 2 13.72 82.42 -19.02
N LYS A 3 13.01 81.87 -18.02
CA LYS A 3 11.59 82.21 -17.83
C LYS A 3 11.01 81.59 -16.56
N ILE A 4 10.38 82.48 -15.81
CA ILE A 4 9.41 82.29 -14.73
C ILE A 4 8.07 81.84 -15.34
N ILE A 5 7.18 81.24 -14.53
CA ILE A 5 5.68 81.30 -14.51
C ILE A 5 5.18 79.91 -14.05
N ALA A 6 4.88 79.69 -12.76
CA ALA A 6 3.72 80.13 -11.95
C ALA A 6 2.49 79.20 -12.03
N MET A 7 2.21 78.62 -10.85
CA MET A 7 0.92 78.25 -10.24
C MET A 7 -0.27 77.81 -11.09
N LYS A 8 -0.79 76.61 -10.75
CA LYS A 8 -2.24 76.43 -10.57
C LYS A 8 -2.50 75.52 -9.36
N LYS A 9 -3.09 76.11 -8.31
CA LYS A 9 -3.81 75.37 -7.25
C LYS A 9 -5.19 75.04 -7.79
N THR A 10 -5.59 73.78 -7.77
CA THR A 10 -7.00 73.39 -7.72
C THR A 10 -7.16 72.10 -6.94
N PHE A 11 -8.01 72.24 -5.93
CA PHE A 11 -8.52 71.33 -4.94
C PHE A 11 -9.58 70.42 -5.61
N PHE A 12 -9.55 69.10 -5.45
CA PHE A 12 -10.80 68.33 -5.21
C PHE A 12 -10.56 66.83 -4.90
N TYR A 13 -10.97 66.45 -3.69
CA TYR A 13 -11.73 65.26 -3.27
C TYR A 13 -11.12 63.86 -3.41
N GLY A 14 -11.12 63.20 -2.26
CA GLY A 14 -10.61 61.85 -2.06
C GLY A 14 -11.53 60.78 -2.62
N LEU A 15 -10.88 59.67 -2.95
CA LEU A 15 -11.45 58.35 -2.95
C LEU A 15 -10.46 57.46 -2.19
N MET A 16 -10.81 57.09 -0.96
CA MET A 16 -10.01 56.19 -0.13
C MET A 16 -10.18 54.78 -0.70
N ALA A 17 -9.23 54.36 -1.54
CA ALA A 17 -9.10 52.98 -1.99
C ALA A 17 -8.14 52.24 -1.05
N ILE A 18 -8.69 51.35 -0.25
CA ILE A 18 -7.93 50.41 0.59
C ILE A 18 -7.33 49.36 -0.35
N VAL A 19 -6.02 49.44 -0.61
CA VAL A 19 -5.26 48.41 -1.32
C VAL A 19 -4.67 47.48 -0.28
N LEU A 20 -5.22 46.27 -0.18
CA LEU A 20 -4.60 45.18 0.58
C LEU A 20 -3.40 44.68 -0.21
N PHE A 21 -2.20 45.01 0.27
CA PHE A 21 -0.94 44.44 -0.21
C PHE A 21 -0.86 42.96 0.19
N SER A 22 -0.88 42.08 -0.80
CA SER A 22 -0.41 40.71 -0.70
C SER A 22 1.10 40.71 -0.89
N CYS A 23 1.87 40.32 0.13
CA CYS A 23 3.32 40.11 0.02
C CYS A 23 3.59 38.85 -0.79
N SER A 24 4.26 38.98 -1.93
CA SER A 24 5.01 37.89 -2.56
C SER A 24 6.49 38.12 -2.28
N GLU A 25 7.11 37.25 -1.48
CA GLU A 25 8.57 37.17 -1.43
C GLU A 25 9.03 36.07 -2.40
N ASP A 26 9.66 36.49 -3.49
CA ASP A 26 10.39 35.62 -4.42
C ASP A 26 11.76 35.30 -3.81
N PHE A 27 11.92 34.09 -3.29
CA PHE A 27 13.23 33.52 -2.98
C PHE A 27 13.65 32.60 -4.13
N GLN A 28 14.54 33.10 -5.00
CA GLN A 28 15.17 32.27 -6.03
C GLN A 28 16.35 31.51 -5.41
N SER A 29 16.18 30.21 -5.20
CA SER A 29 17.29 29.26 -5.05
C SER A 29 17.36 28.38 -6.30
N ALA A 30 18.49 28.49 -6.99
CA ALA A 30 18.82 27.67 -8.15
C ALA A 30 19.16 26.25 -7.71
N ASP A 31 18.20 25.33 -7.79
CA ASP A 31 18.44 23.92 -7.58
C ASP A 31 18.75 23.22 -8.90
N THR A 32 19.96 22.67 -8.94
CA THR A 32 20.49 21.77 -9.95
C THR A 32 19.51 20.62 -10.19
N MET A 33 19.11 20.42 -11.46
CA MET A 33 18.27 19.30 -11.87
C MET A 33 18.95 17.97 -11.57
N SER A 34 18.55 17.35 -10.46
CA SER A 34 18.55 15.89 -10.34
C SER A 34 17.20 15.41 -10.85
N SER A 35 17.21 14.51 -11.82
CA SER A 35 16.03 13.85 -12.37
C SER A 35 15.41 12.93 -11.31
N GLY A 36 14.70 13.53 -10.34
CA GLY A 36 13.77 12.85 -9.46
C GLY A 36 12.47 12.65 -10.20
N SER A 37 12.02 11.40 -10.32
CA SER A 37 10.68 11.07 -10.77
C SER A 37 9.66 11.86 -9.97
N ASN A 38 8.82 12.63 -10.67
CA ASN A 38 7.62 13.28 -10.11
C ASN A 38 6.76 12.24 -9.37
N GLU A 39 6.92 12.14 -8.05
CA GLU A 39 5.89 11.55 -7.21
C GLU A 39 4.75 12.57 -7.08
N THR A 40 3.86 12.55 -8.08
CA THR A 40 2.51 13.08 -7.94
C THR A 40 1.88 12.45 -6.70
N GLY A 41 1.46 13.27 -5.73
CA GLY A 41 0.85 12.91 -4.44
C GLY A 41 0.57 11.42 -4.25
N SER A 42 1.49 10.74 -3.54
CA SER A 42 1.43 9.29 -3.33
C SER A 42 0.07 8.90 -2.74
N SER A 43 -0.69 8.10 -3.48
CA SER A 43 -1.91 7.47 -2.96
C SER A 43 -1.55 6.59 -1.77
N GLY A 44 -2.40 6.56 -0.72
CA GLY A 44 -2.14 5.72 0.46
C GLY A 44 -1.87 4.26 0.11
N LYS A 45 -1.01 3.60 0.89
CA LYS A 45 -0.68 2.17 0.73
C LYS A 45 -1.65 1.31 1.56
N GLY A 46 -2.32 0.36 0.91
CA GLY A 46 -3.13 -0.66 1.58
C GLY A 46 -2.26 -1.72 2.25
N GLY A 47 -2.77 -2.31 3.34
CA GLY A 47 -2.18 -3.49 3.97
C GLY A 47 -2.54 -4.78 3.24
N SER A 48 -2.03 -5.90 3.75
CA SER A 48 -2.26 -7.21 3.14
C SER A 48 -3.71 -7.68 3.20
N MET A 49 -4.52 -7.09 4.09
CA MET A 49 -5.95 -7.36 4.23
C MET A 49 -6.82 -6.45 3.35
N ALA A 50 -6.21 -5.64 2.48
CA ALA A 50 -6.94 -4.69 1.66
C ALA A 50 -7.88 -5.39 0.66
N ARG A 51 -9.07 -4.83 0.49
CA ARG A 51 -10.07 -5.24 -0.52
C ARG A 51 -10.15 -4.28 -1.71
N PHE A 52 -9.27 -3.29 -1.73
CA PHE A 52 -9.08 -2.38 -2.83
C PHE A 52 -7.62 -1.95 -2.93
N ALA A 53 -7.21 -1.58 -4.13
CA ALA A 53 -5.85 -1.20 -4.45
C ALA A 53 -5.87 -0.10 -5.51
N ILE A 54 -4.94 0.84 -5.44
CA ILE A 54 -4.74 1.86 -6.47
C ILE A 54 -3.50 1.50 -7.28
N SER A 55 -3.61 1.53 -8.60
CA SER A 55 -2.46 1.45 -9.52
C SER A 55 -2.57 2.56 -10.56
N GLY A 56 -1.69 3.57 -10.44
CA GLY A 56 -1.80 4.81 -11.22
C GLY A 56 -3.11 5.53 -10.93
N THR A 57 -3.89 5.81 -11.98
CA THR A 57 -5.20 6.48 -11.87
C THR A 57 -6.37 5.50 -11.82
N THR A 58 -6.14 4.24 -11.47
CA THR A 58 -7.21 3.22 -11.40
C THR A 58 -7.33 2.66 -9.99
N LEU A 59 -8.56 2.66 -9.47
CA LEU A 59 -8.95 1.94 -8.28
C LEU A 59 -9.48 0.56 -8.68
N TYR A 60 -8.86 -0.48 -8.15
CA TYR A 60 -9.35 -1.85 -8.23
C TYR A 60 -10.01 -2.24 -6.91
N THR A 61 -11.17 -2.89 -6.97
CA THR A 61 -11.85 -3.42 -5.79
C THR A 61 -12.25 -4.87 -6.00
N VAL A 62 -12.28 -5.65 -4.91
CA VAL A 62 -12.74 -7.04 -4.96
C VAL A 62 -14.01 -7.26 -4.12
N SER A 63 -15.04 -7.82 -4.76
CA SER A 63 -16.18 -8.42 -4.06
C SER A 63 -15.83 -9.85 -3.64
N HIS A 64 -16.80 -10.66 -3.20
CA HIS A 64 -16.57 -12.08 -2.95
C HIS A 64 -16.27 -12.89 -4.22
N GLN A 65 -16.52 -12.33 -5.42
CA GLN A 65 -16.40 -13.06 -6.68
C GLN A 65 -15.80 -12.27 -7.84
N THR A 66 -15.76 -10.94 -7.73
CA THR A 66 -15.48 -10.06 -8.87
C THR A 66 -14.38 -9.07 -8.57
N LEU A 67 -13.60 -8.78 -9.60
CA LEU A 67 -12.67 -7.65 -9.67
C LEU A 67 -13.37 -6.51 -10.42
N ASN A 68 -13.46 -5.34 -9.81
CA ASN A 68 -14.04 -4.14 -10.42
C ASN A 68 -12.94 -3.10 -10.60
N ALA A 69 -12.97 -2.36 -11.71
CA ALA A 69 -12.03 -1.29 -12.00
C ALA A 69 -12.76 0.04 -12.16
N PHE A 70 -12.21 1.10 -11.56
CA PHE A 70 -12.73 2.46 -11.63
C PHE A 70 -11.62 3.42 -12.02
N ASP A 71 -11.87 4.30 -12.99
CA ASP A 71 -11.02 5.46 -13.25
C ASP A 71 -11.20 6.46 -12.10
N ILE A 72 -10.09 6.87 -11.51
CA ILE A 72 -10.00 7.88 -10.45
C ILE A 72 -9.09 9.04 -10.85
N SER A 73 -8.84 9.22 -12.16
CA SER A 73 -8.09 10.36 -12.71
C SER A 73 -8.65 11.72 -12.29
N VAL A 74 -9.96 11.77 -12.03
CA VAL A 74 -10.65 12.91 -11.40
C VAL A 74 -11.14 12.47 -10.01
N PRO A 75 -10.47 12.85 -8.91
CA PRO A 75 -10.80 12.36 -7.56
C PRO A 75 -12.24 12.60 -7.11
N SER A 76 -12.86 13.71 -7.57
CA SER A 76 -14.25 14.05 -7.27
C SER A 76 -15.28 13.30 -8.12
N LYS A 77 -14.85 12.56 -9.15
CA LYS A 77 -15.72 11.87 -10.09
C LYS A 77 -15.14 10.53 -10.56
N PRO A 78 -15.12 9.50 -9.69
CA PRO A 78 -14.76 8.15 -10.10
C PRO A 78 -15.71 7.60 -11.19
N VAL A 79 -15.17 6.87 -12.17
CA VAL A 79 -15.95 6.27 -13.28
C VAL A 79 -15.73 4.76 -13.29
N PHE A 80 -16.80 3.97 -13.19
CA PHE A 80 -16.72 2.52 -13.35
C PHE A 80 -16.33 2.15 -14.79
N MET A 81 -15.35 1.25 -14.95
CA MET A 81 -14.79 0.88 -16.25
C MET A 81 -15.13 -0.55 -16.64
N SER A 82 -14.89 -1.50 -15.73
CA SER A 82 -15.01 -2.93 -16.03
C SER A 82 -15.25 -3.78 -14.79
N GLN A 83 -15.82 -4.95 -15.00
CA GLN A 83 -15.95 -6.01 -14.01
C GLN A 83 -15.54 -7.35 -14.62
N SER A 84 -14.69 -8.09 -13.92
CA SER A 84 -14.24 -9.43 -14.28
C SER A 84 -14.59 -10.41 -13.17
N TYR A 85 -15.08 -11.60 -13.55
CA TYR A 85 -15.21 -12.71 -12.60
C TYR A 85 -13.82 -13.24 -12.24
N VAL A 86 -13.57 -13.47 -10.96
CA VAL A 86 -12.30 -14.00 -10.44
C VAL A 86 -12.49 -15.44 -9.98
N GLY A 87 -13.47 -15.67 -9.10
CA GLY A 87 -13.67 -16.95 -8.42
C GLY A 87 -14.72 -16.85 -7.33
N THR A 88 -14.60 -17.66 -6.28
CA THR A 88 -15.39 -17.53 -5.05
C THR A 88 -14.47 -17.22 -3.87
N ASP A 89 -15.06 -16.69 -2.80
CA ASP A 89 -14.38 -16.49 -1.53
C ASP A 89 -13.12 -15.62 -1.64
N ILE A 90 -13.19 -14.58 -2.47
CA ILE A 90 -12.13 -13.59 -2.63
C ILE A 90 -12.01 -12.74 -1.37
N GLU A 91 -10.80 -12.63 -0.83
CA GLU A 91 -10.50 -12.02 0.46
C GLU A 91 -9.72 -10.72 0.32
N THR A 92 -8.68 -10.71 -0.51
CA THR A 92 -7.68 -9.62 -0.54
C THR A 92 -7.25 -9.26 -1.96
N ILE A 93 -6.66 -8.08 -2.13
CA ILE A 93 -6.04 -7.62 -3.38
C ILE A 93 -4.77 -6.84 -3.06
N PHE A 94 -3.69 -7.19 -3.76
CA PHE A 94 -2.39 -6.53 -3.64
C PHE A 94 -1.84 -6.15 -5.02
N PRO A 95 -1.52 -4.87 -5.26
CA PRO A 95 -0.94 -4.41 -6.52
C PRO A 95 0.59 -4.55 -6.52
N LYS A 96 1.17 -5.00 -7.64
CA LYS A 96 2.62 -4.93 -7.88
C LYS A 96 2.91 -4.78 -9.37
N GLY A 97 3.45 -3.60 -9.74
CA GLY A 97 3.67 -3.25 -11.14
C GLY A 97 2.37 -3.31 -11.94
N ASN A 98 2.39 -4.05 -13.06
CA ASN A 98 1.22 -4.27 -13.90
C ASN A 98 0.36 -5.47 -13.47
N TYR A 99 0.58 -6.02 -12.28
CA TYR A 99 -0.14 -7.19 -11.81
C TYR A 99 -0.94 -6.92 -10.54
N LEU A 100 -2.07 -7.61 -10.43
CA LEU A 100 -2.86 -7.72 -9.21
C LEU A 100 -2.77 -9.16 -8.70
N PHE A 101 -2.47 -9.30 -7.43
CA PHE A 101 -2.46 -10.56 -6.70
C PHE A 101 -3.70 -10.58 -5.82
N ILE A 102 -4.64 -11.48 -6.11
CA ILE A 102 -5.94 -11.55 -5.46
C ILE A 102 -5.98 -12.82 -4.63
N GLY A 103 -5.96 -12.68 -3.31
CA GLY A 103 -6.05 -13.79 -2.37
C GLY A 103 -7.50 -14.26 -2.22
N ALA A 104 -7.66 -15.58 -2.13
CA ALA A 104 -8.92 -16.25 -1.89
C ALA A 104 -8.70 -17.46 -1.01
N GLU A 105 -9.76 -17.98 -0.40
CA GLU A 105 -9.63 -19.13 0.49
C GLU A 105 -8.95 -20.35 -0.15
N SER A 106 -9.14 -20.55 -1.45
CA SER A 106 -8.64 -21.72 -2.18
C SER A 106 -7.32 -21.47 -2.92
N GLY A 107 -6.82 -20.24 -2.94
CA GLY A 107 -5.68 -19.90 -3.78
C GLY A 107 -5.51 -18.41 -4.03
N MET A 108 -4.44 -18.10 -4.74
CA MET A 108 -4.13 -16.76 -5.23
C MET A 108 -4.34 -16.69 -6.73
N TYR A 109 -5.02 -15.65 -7.20
CA TYR A 109 -5.22 -15.34 -8.62
C TYR A 109 -4.29 -14.21 -9.04
N ILE A 110 -3.71 -14.30 -10.24
CA ILE A 110 -2.85 -13.25 -10.79
C ILE A 110 -3.54 -12.66 -12.01
N PHE A 111 -3.75 -11.34 -12.00
CA PHE A 111 -4.31 -10.58 -13.12
C PHE A 111 -3.26 -9.63 -13.69
N ASP A 112 -3.15 -9.57 -15.01
CA ASP A 112 -2.47 -8.49 -15.74
C ASP A 112 -3.43 -7.31 -15.90
N VAL A 113 -2.96 -6.13 -15.52
CA VAL A 113 -3.66 -4.84 -15.60
C VAL A 113 -2.89 -3.81 -16.41
N THR A 114 -2.03 -4.25 -17.33
CA THR A 114 -1.35 -3.38 -18.31
C THR A 114 -2.37 -2.57 -19.10
N ASP A 115 -3.45 -3.22 -19.56
CA ASP A 115 -4.68 -2.53 -19.96
C ASP A 115 -5.58 -2.36 -18.73
N ARG A 116 -5.58 -1.14 -18.18
CA ARG A 116 -6.29 -0.83 -16.93
C ARG A 116 -7.80 -1.05 -17.00
N ASN A 117 -8.37 -0.99 -18.21
CA ASN A 117 -9.81 -1.13 -18.47
C ASN A 117 -10.20 -2.58 -18.75
N LYS A 118 -9.22 -3.47 -18.91
CA LYS A 118 -9.45 -4.87 -19.24
C LYS A 118 -8.50 -5.78 -18.48
N PRO A 119 -8.68 -5.94 -17.16
CA PRO A 119 -7.91 -6.91 -16.39
C PRO A 119 -8.04 -8.32 -16.97
N VAL A 120 -6.91 -8.98 -17.22
CA VAL A 120 -6.85 -10.35 -17.77
C VAL A 120 -6.26 -11.29 -16.73
N GLN A 121 -6.98 -12.37 -16.41
CA GLN A 121 -6.44 -13.40 -15.53
C GLN A 121 -5.30 -14.14 -16.24
N MET A 122 -4.10 -14.11 -15.66
CA MET A 122 -2.91 -14.80 -16.16
C MET A 122 -2.86 -16.23 -15.67
N SER A 123 -3.11 -16.43 -14.37
CA SER A 123 -2.95 -17.73 -13.73
C SER A 123 -3.66 -17.78 -12.38
N LYS A 124 -3.63 -18.96 -11.76
CA LYS A 124 -3.97 -19.16 -10.36
C LYS A 124 -2.99 -20.14 -9.71
N TYR A 125 -2.66 -19.88 -8.45
CA TYR A 125 -1.97 -20.81 -7.57
C TYR A 125 -2.99 -21.37 -6.57
N LEU A 126 -3.10 -22.69 -6.46
CA LEU A 126 -4.04 -23.34 -5.53
C LEU A 126 -3.28 -23.82 -4.29
N HIS A 127 -3.86 -23.58 -3.11
CA HIS A 127 -3.40 -24.13 -1.84
C HIS A 127 -4.56 -24.73 -1.05
N VAL A 128 -4.26 -25.27 0.13
CA VAL A 128 -5.29 -25.79 1.04
C VAL A 128 -6.16 -24.65 1.55
N VAL A 129 -7.47 -24.91 1.69
CA VAL A 129 -8.46 -23.90 2.09
C VAL A 129 -8.07 -23.22 3.40
N SER A 130 -7.63 -21.96 3.33
CA SER A 130 -7.09 -21.16 4.44
C SER A 130 -7.34 -19.67 4.18
N CYS A 131 -7.30 -18.83 5.22
CA CYS A 131 -7.42 -17.39 5.02
C CYS A 131 -6.08 -16.87 4.51
N ASP A 132 -6.08 -16.16 3.38
CA ASP A 132 -4.87 -15.89 2.59
C ASP A 132 -4.70 -14.40 2.20
N PRO A 133 -4.07 -13.59 3.08
CA PRO A 133 -3.53 -12.30 2.67
C PRO A 133 -2.22 -12.50 1.90
N VAL A 134 -2.07 -11.70 0.85
CA VAL A 134 -0.94 -11.77 -0.07
C VAL A 134 -0.22 -10.42 -0.12
N VAL A 135 1.11 -10.45 -0.07
CA VAL A 135 1.95 -9.33 -0.50
C VAL A 135 2.99 -9.83 -1.49
N ALA A 136 3.47 -8.98 -2.38
CA ALA A 136 4.46 -9.35 -3.37
C ALA A 136 5.56 -8.29 -3.48
N ASP A 137 6.80 -8.75 -3.67
CA ASP A 137 7.97 -7.92 -3.94
C ASP A 137 8.97 -8.66 -4.83
N GLY A 138 9.64 -7.94 -5.74
CA GLY A 138 10.60 -8.55 -6.66
C GLY A 138 10.02 -9.74 -7.45
N ASN A 139 10.63 -10.92 -7.31
CA ASN A 139 10.18 -12.16 -7.96
C ASN A 139 9.34 -13.04 -7.02
N TYR A 140 8.92 -12.54 -5.86
CA TYR A 140 8.30 -13.37 -4.83
C TYR A 140 6.93 -12.83 -4.40
N ALA A 141 6.01 -13.76 -4.17
CA ALA A 141 4.79 -13.51 -3.40
C ALA A 141 4.90 -14.24 -2.05
N TYR A 142 4.42 -13.56 -1.01
CA TYR A 142 4.39 -14.00 0.37
C TYR A 142 2.92 -14.16 0.76
N VAL A 143 2.59 -15.35 1.23
CA VAL A 143 1.21 -15.83 1.38
C VAL A 143 1.11 -16.42 2.78
N THR A 144 0.35 -15.81 3.69
CA THR A 144 0.11 -16.45 4.99
C THR A 144 -1.13 -17.32 4.91
N LEU A 145 -1.00 -18.60 5.25
CA LEU A 145 -2.13 -19.48 5.41
C LEU A 145 -2.46 -19.56 6.89
N ARG A 146 -3.71 -19.23 7.23
CA ARG A 146 -4.24 -19.40 8.58
C ARG A 146 -5.39 -20.40 8.61
N SER A 147 -5.24 -21.40 9.47
CA SER A 147 -6.29 -22.34 9.82
C SER A 147 -7.14 -21.77 10.95
N ALA A 148 -8.45 -21.66 10.75
CA ALA A 148 -9.38 -21.28 11.82
C ALA A 148 -9.86 -22.52 12.58
N VAL A 149 -9.95 -22.43 13.91
CA VAL A 149 -10.47 -23.52 14.76
C VAL A 149 -11.96 -23.79 14.49
N SER A 150 -12.70 -22.79 14.02
CA SER A 150 -14.08 -22.91 13.54
C SER A 150 -14.41 -21.81 12.53
N GLY A 151 -15.35 -22.05 11.61
CA GLY A 151 -15.77 -21.09 10.58
C GLY A 151 -15.12 -21.31 9.21
N ARG A 152 -14.93 -20.21 8.45
CA ARG A 152 -14.22 -20.20 7.16
C ARG A 152 -12.75 -20.63 7.39
N CYS A 153 -12.05 -21.13 6.37
CA CYS A 153 -10.61 -21.48 6.51
C CYS A 153 -10.27 -22.66 7.47
N TRP A 154 -11.20 -23.60 7.76
CA TRP A 154 -11.02 -24.65 8.78
C TRP A 154 -10.13 -25.85 8.37
N ARG A 155 -9.79 -25.97 7.09
CA ARG A 155 -9.00 -27.11 6.55
C ARG A 155 -7.51 -26.81 6.46
N GLY A 156 -7.11 -25.61 6.87
CA GLY A 156 -5.85 -25.00 6.50
C GLY A 156 -4.64 -25.47 7.31
N ALA A 157 -3.47 -25.06 6.83
CA ALA A 157 -2.22 -25.08 7.58
C ALA A 157 -1.98 -23.69 8.20
N ASN A 158 -1.12 -23.63 9.22
CA ASN A 158 -0.58 -22.36 9.72
C ASN A 158 0.85 -22.23 9.20
N GLU A 159 1.03 -21.50 8.10
CA GLU A 159 2.33 -21.36 7.46
C GLU A 159 2.45 -20.05 6.67
N LEU A 160 3.68 -19.62 6.43
CA LEU A 160 4.02 -18.63 5.42
C LEU A 160 4.57 -19.37 4.20
N GLN A 161 3.87 -19.28 3.08
CA GLN A 161 4.36 -19.78 1.79
C GLN A 161 5.06 -18.67 1.02
N ILE A 162 6.16 -19.05 0.36
CA ILE A 162 6.87 -18.21 -0.60
C ILE A 162 6.67 -18.80 -1.99
N LEU A 163 6.14 -17.98 -2.89
CA LEU A 163 5.94 -18.33 -4.29
C LEU A 163 6.92 -17.57 -5.16
N ASP A 164 7.61 -18.26 -6.06
CA ASP A 164 8.27 -17.65 -7.21
C ASP A 164 7.22 -17.22 -8.23
N ILE A 165 7.19 -15.92 -8.51
CA ILE A 165 6.29 -15.24 -9.45
C ILE A 165 7.07 -14.56 -10.59
N SER A 166 8.32 -14.94 -10.82
CA SER A 166 9.12 -14.48 -11.97
C SER A 166 8.42 -14.72 -13.30
N ASN A 167 7.65 -15.81 -13.38
CA ASN A 167 6.65 -16.04 -14.42
C ASN A 167 5.23 -15.94 -13.82
N PRO A 168 4.52 -14.80 -13.98
CA PRO A 168 3.17 -14.61 -13.43
C PRO A 168 2.10 -15.51 -14.08
N ALA A 169 2.41 -16.14 -15.21
CA ALA A 169 1.54 -17.16 -15.82
C ALA A 169 1.71 -18.55 -15.18
N ASN A 170 2.76 -18.77 -14.39
CA ASN A 170 3.05 -20.05 -13.74
C ASN A 170 3.73 -19.86 -12.37
N PRO A 171 3.03 -19.33 -11.36
CA PRO A 171 3.58 -19.17 -10.01
C PRO A 171 3.89 -20.53 -9.37
N GLN A 172 5.03 -20.63 -8.67
CA GLN A 172 5.50 -21.89 -8.06
C GLN A 172 5.84 -21.70 -6.59
N LYS A 173 5.34 -22.58 -5.71
CA LYS A 173 5.78 -22.58 -4.31
C LYS A 173 7.21 -23.11 -4.22
N ILE A 174 8.10 -22.29 -3.70
CA ILE A 174 9.53 -22.65 -3.50
C ILE A 174 9.86 -22.94 -2.04
N ARG A 175 9.10 -22.38 -1.10
CA ARG A 175 9.33 -22.55 0.33
C ARG A 175 8.05 -22.45 1.16
N SER A 176 8.06 -23.10 2.31
CA SER A 176 7.07 -22.90 3.37
C SER A 176 7.79 -22.80 4.73
N TYR A 177 7.30 -21.91 5.60
CA TYR A 177 7.75 -21.74 6.97
C TYR A 177 6.57 -21.99 7.92
N PRO A 178 6.69 -22.91 8.89
CA PRO A 178 5.65 -23.13 9.89
C PRO A 178 5.36 -21.86 10.69
N MET A 179 4.08 -21.56 10.85
CA MET A 179 3.55 -20.46 11.66
C MET A 179 2.57 -21.00 12.69
N SER A 180 2.12 -20.15 13.62
CA SER A 180 1.19 -20.59 14.68
C SER A 180 -0.24 -20.17 14.41
N SER A 181 -0.45 -18.90 14.06
CA SER A 181 -1.73 -18.34 13.64
C SER A 181 -1.46 -17.02 12.90
N PRO A 182 -0.88 -17.07 11.69
CA PRO A 182 -0.46 -15.88 10.99
C PRO A 182 -1.67 -15.08 10.50
N ALA A 183 -1.64 -13.76 10.64
CA ALA A 183 -2.64 -12.83 10.11
C ALA A 183 -2.01 -12.04 8.97
N GLY A 184 -2.11 -10.71 8.99
CA GLY A 184 -1.52 -9.87 7.95
C GLY A 184 0.00 -9.89 7.94
N LEU A 185 0.52 -9.41 6.82
CA LEU A 185 1.94 -9.33 6.55
C LEU A 185 2.25 -8.08 5.73
N GLY A 186 3.51 -7.70 5.68
CA GLY A 186 3.95 -6.57 4.89
C GLY A 186 5.42 -6.71 4.57
N ILE A 187 5.82 -6.29 3.36
CA ILE A 187 7.22 -6.26 2.96
C ILE A 187 7.58 -4.85 2.48
N ASP A 188 8.76 -4.37 2.88
CA ASP A 188 9.31 -3.10 2.43
C ASP A 188 10.31 -3.28 1.28
N ALA A 189 10.77 -2.17 0.70
CA ALA A 189 11.72 -2.18 -0.41
C ALA A 189 13.13 -2.69 -0.01
N ASN A 190 13.43 -2.79 1.29
CA ASN A 190 14.69 -3.29 1.81
C ASN A 190 14.60 -4.77 2.24
N LEU A 191 13.54 -5.48 1.81
CA LEU A 191 13.29 -6.88 2.12
C LEU A 191 13.12 -7.17 3.62
N ASN A 192 12.62 -6.19 4.38
CA ASN A 192 12.09 -6.42 5.71
C ASN A 192 10.69 -7.00 5.58
N LEU A 193 10.53 -8.29 5.91
CA LEU A 193 9.25 -8.96 5.94
C LEU A 193 8.68 -8.95 7.36
N PHE A 194 7.49 -8.39 7.52
CA PHE A 194 6.74 -8.34 8.77
C PHE A 194 5.57 -9.31 8.69
N VAL A 195 5.39 -10.15 9.71
CA VAL A 195 4.30 -11.12 9.78
C VAL A 195 3.63 -11.02 11.15
N CYS A 196 2.32 -10.83 11.15
CA CYS A 196 1.49 -10.85 12.35
C CYS A 196 1.27 -12.31 12.79
N ASP A 197 2.17 -12.89 13.61
CA ASP A 197 2.05 -14.26 14.12
C ASP A 197 2.54 -14.34 15.57
N GLN A 198 1.61 -14.54 16.52
CA GLN A 198 1.86 -14.43 17.97
C GLN A 198 2.55 -13.13 18.39
N GLY A 199 2.09 -12.00 17.85
CA GLY A 199 2.78 -10.71 17.90
C GLY A 199 3.24 -10.28 16.51
N LEU A 200 4.24 -9.42 16.44
CA LEU A 200 4.85 -9.00 15.18
C LEU A 200 6.22 -9.68 15.05
N LYS A 201 6.35 -10.57 14.07
CA LYS A 201 7.65 -11.12 13.67
C LYS A 201 8.22 -10.28 12.54
N HIS A 202 9.50 -9.96 12.64
CA HIS A 202 10.25 -9.19 11.65
C HIS A 202 11.40 -10.05 11.14
N TYR A 203 11.42 -10.28 9.84
CA TYR A 203 12.37 -11.14 9.14
C TYR A 203 13.20 -10.35 8.14
N ASP A 204 14.43 -10.80 7.95
CA ASP A 204 15.23 -10.52 6.76
C ASP A 204 14.80 -11.50 5.64
N ALA A 205 14.31 -10.95 4.53
CA ALA A 205 13.88 -11.70 3.35
C ALA A 205 14.85 -11.61 2.16
N THR A 206 16.10 -11.22 2.39
CA THR A 206 17.16 -11.23 1.36
C THR A 206 17.43 -12.62 0.79
N ASP A 207 17.35 -13.67 1.63
CA ASP A 207 17.32 -15.07 1.22
C ASP A 207 16.01 -15.72 1.64
N VAL A 208 15.07 -15.78 0.68
CA VAL A 208 13.75 -16.39 0.89
C VAL A 208 13.77 -17.90 1.10
N MET A 209 14.90 -18.57 0.83
CA MET A 209 15.09 -19.99 1.14
C MET A 209 15.52 -20.20 2.59
N SER A 210 16.05 -19.16 3.22
CA SER A 210 16.54 -19.16 4.60
C SER A 210 16.18 -17.85 5.33
N LEU A 211 14.88 -17.53 5.45
CA LEU A 211 14.41 -16.38 6.22
C LEU A 211 15.02 -16.33 7.63
N GLN A 212 15.63 -15.20 7.97
CA GLN A 212 16.21 -14.97 9.29
C GLN A 212 15.29 -14.08 10.10
N ILE A 213 14.97 -14.46 11.35
CA ILE A 213 14.21 -13.58 12.24
C ILE A 213 15.15 -12.52 12.81
N ILE A 214 14.82 -11.25 12.57
CA ILE A 214 15.52 -10.09 13.14
C ILE A 214 14.97 -9.84 14.55
N ASN A 215 13.63 -9.84 14.69
CA ASN A 215 12.99 -9.58 15.97
C ASN A 215 11.59 -10.21 16.08
N HIS A 216 11.12 -10.37 17.32
CA HIS A 216 9.77 -10.82 17.64
C HIS A 216 9.17 -9.95 18.76
N PHE A 217 8.30 -9.02 18.37
CA PHE A 217 7.58 -8.15 19.30
C PHE A 217 6.35 -8.90 19.83
N LYS A 218 6.48 -9.41 21.06
CA LYS A 218 5.40 -10.09 21.78
C LYS A 218 4.55 -9.11 22.58
N GLY A 219 3.41 -9.57 23.09
CA GLY A 219 2.52 -8.76 23.93
C GLY A 219 1.61 -7.80 23.16
N ILE A 220 1.64 -7.90 21.83
CA ILE A 220 0.72 -7.23 20.91
C ILE A 220 -0.06 -8.30 20.15
N ASN A 221 -1.30 -8.01 19.77
CA ASN A 221 -2.14 -8.92 19.00
C ASN A 221 -2.53 -8.26 17.67
N PRO A 222 -1.63 -8.30 16.67
CA PRO A 222 -1.81 -7.58 15.41
C PRO A 222 -2.64 -8.36 14.40
N PHE A 223 -3.44 -7.62 13.62
CA PHE A 223 -4.25 -8.13 12.52
C PHE A 223 -3.63 -7.85 11.16
N ASP A 224 -3.01 -6.68 10.97
CA ASP A 224 -2.38 -6.27 9.72
C ASP A 224 -1.23 -5.29 9.98
N VAL A 225 -0.31 -5.23 9.01
CA VAL A 225 0.92 -4.43 9.09
C VAL A 225 1.25 -3.82 7.74
N ILE A 226 1.59 -2.53 7.72
CA ILE A 226 1.78 -1.75 6.50
C ILE A 226 3.13 -1.00 6.59
N PRO A 227 4.19 -1.50 5.94
CA PRO A 227 5.43 -0.73 5.78
C PRO A 227 5.25 0.34 4.71
N ILE A 228 5.49 1.61 5.06
CA ILE A 228 5.39 2.77 4.18
C ILE A 228 6.55 3.75 4.44
N GLY A 229 7.46 3.88 3.47
CA GLY A 229 8.70 4.63 3.65
C GLY A 229 9.50 4.10 4.84
N ASN A 230 9.89 4.98 5.76
CA ASN A 230 10.54 4.64 7.03
C ASN A 230 9.56 4.45 8.20
N ARG A 231 8.30 4.12 7.91
CA ARG A 231 7.27 3.87 8.92
C ARG A 231 6.72 2.47 8.78
N LEU A 232 6.35 1.89 9.92
CA LEU A 232 5.54 0.69 9.98
C LEU A 232 4.25 1.03 10.74
N LEU A 233 3.12 0.90 10.04
CA LEU A 233 1.79 1.04 10.64
C LEU A 233 1.30 -0.36 11.02
N LEU A 234 0.96 -0.57 12.29
CA LEU A 234 0.52 -1.87 12.79
C LEU A 234 -0.85 -1.73 13.43
N ILE A 235 -1.80 -2.54 12.98
CA ILE A 235 -3.16 -2.55 13.49
C ILE A 235 -3.28 -3.72 14.45
N GLY A 236 -3.52 -3.45 15.73
CA GLY A 236 -3.73 -4.47 16.76
C GLY A 236 -5.09 -4.36 17.42
N SER A 237 -5.46 -5.41 18.16
CA SER A 237 -6.73 -5.47 18.89
C SER A 237 -6.90 -4.39 19.96
N ASP A 238 -5.81 -3.76 20.38
CA ASP A 238 -5.77 -2.78 21.45
C ASP A 238 -5.27 -1.39 20.99
N GLY A 239 -5.02 -1.21 19.70
CA GLY A 239 -4.58 0.08 19.17
C GLY A 239 -3.98 0.05 17.78
N PHE A 240 -3.81 1.27 17.26
CA PHE A 240 -3.03 1.56 16.06
C PHE A 240 -1.63 2.04 16.47
N TYR A 241 -0.61 1.29 16.07
CA TYR A 241 0.77 1.54 16.41
C TYR A 241 1.51 2.13 15.22
N GLN A 242 2.40 3.07 15.50
CA GLN A 242 3.29 3.67 14.53
C GLN A 242 4.72 3.44 14.98
N TYR A 243 5.52 2.77 14.16
CA TYR A 243 6.95 2.59 14.38
C TYR A 243 7.75 3.37 13.35
N LEU A 244 8.91 3.87 13.77
CA LEU A 244 10.00 4.26 12.89
C LEU A 244 10.77 3.00 12.51
N LEU A 245 11.04 2.80 11.23
CA LEU A 245 11.93 1.77 10.71
C LEU A 245 13.21 2.45 10.23
N ASP A 246 14.31 2.21 10.94
CA ASP A 246 15.62 2.77 10.63
C ASP A 246 16.66 1.65 10.60
N ASN A 247 17.28 1.43 9.44
CA ASN A 247 18.27 0.36 9.21
C ASN A 247 17.84 -1.01 9.77
N GLY A 248 16.58 -1.41 9.53
CA GLY A 248 16.02 -2.68 10.03
C GLY A 248 15.66 -2.67 11.52
N THR A 249 15.81 -1.55 12.24
CA THR A 249 15.39 -1.44 13.64
C THR A 249 14.05 -0.74 13.74
N LEU A 250 13.10 -1.36 14.46
CA LEU A 250 11.81 -0.74 14.76
C LEU A 250 11.86 -0.01 16.11
N THR A 251 11.47 1.26 16.11
CA THR A 251 11.27 2.08 17.32
C THR A 251 9.82 2.54 17.39
N LEU A 252 9.11 2.24 18.50
CA LEU A 252 7.73 2.69 18.68
C LEU A 252 7.70 4.23 18.80
N LEU A 253 6.97 4.88 17.91
CA LEU A 253 6.75 6.33 17.94
C LEU A 253 5.51 6.69 18.75
N SER A 254 4.41 5.97 18.49
CA SER A 254 3.14 6.20 19.19
C SER A 254 2.22 5.00 19.10
N LYS A 255 1.26 4.95 20.02
CA LYS A 255 0.11 4.05 20.01
C LYS A 255 -1.15 4.90 20.20
N ILE A 256 -2.09 4.77 19.28
CA ILE A 256 -3.45 5.29 19.44
C ILE A 256 -4.30 4.13 19.96
N PRO A 257 -4.76 4.15 21.22
CA PRO A 257 -5.57 3.07 21.78
C PRO A 257 -6.89 2.92 21.03
N ILE A 258 -7.37 1.69 20.89
CA ILE A 258 -8.72 1.39 20.43
C ILE A 258 -9.42 0.67 21.59
N GLY A 259 -10.47 1.31 22.13
CA GLY A 259 -11.21 0.87 23.31
C GLY A 259 -12.44 1.74 23.53
#